data_AF-A0A9R1G3Z1-F1
#
_entry.id   AF-A0A9R1G3Z1-F1
#
_cell.length_a   1.000
_cell.length_b   1.000
_cell.length_c   1.000
_cell.angle_alpha   90.00
_cell.angle_beta   90.00
_cell.angle_gamma   90.00
#
_symmetry.space_group_name_H-M   'P 1'
#
loop_
_entity.id
_entity.type
_entity.pdbx_description
1 polymer ?
#
loop_
_entity_poly.entity_id
_entity_poly.type
_entity_poly.pdbx_seq_one_letter_code
_entity_poly.pdbx_strand_id
1 'polypeptide(L)'
;MRRTSSEGLMDCKMLPINNNHGAGVAMIMGPNFLARKNYQQSSPEDLALATMLVRPGNLFMEDPVMKDASLLTDTNYGSVKKVYVVAKADGSSTEEMQRWMVLLSPGTEAEEIAGADHAIMSSRPRELCDALVKIADSLNTC
;
A
#
# COMPACT_ATOMS: atom_id res chain seq x y z
N MET A 1 5.89 -16.65 -12.71
CA MET A 1 7.18 -16.06 -12.28
C MET A 1 7.45 -14.81 -13.10
N ARG A 2 6.88 -13.65 -12.72
CA ARG A 2 7.24 -12.38 -13.37
C ARG A 2 8.48 -11.83 -12.66
N ARG A 3 9.57 -11.68 -13.43
CA ARG A 3 10.76 -10.96 -13.01
C ARG A 3 10.33 -9.56 -12.56
N THR A 4 10.55 -9.20 -11.30
CA THR A 4 10.58 -7.80 -10.88
C THR A 4 11.78 -7.15 -11.57
N SER A 5 11.56 -6.52 -12.72
CA SER A 5 12.58 -5.67 -13.32
C SER A 5 12.82 -4.48 -12.37
N SER A 6 14.08 -4.08 -12.23
CA SER A 6 14.47 -2.90 -11.44
C SER A 6 13.82 -1.59 -11.93
N GLU A 7 13.19 -1.60 -13.11
CA GLU A 7 12.46 -0.47 -13.69
C GLU A 7 11.28 -0.02 -12.83
N GLY A 8 10.64 -0.95 -12.10
CA GLY A 8 9.49 -0.62 -11.24
C GLY A 8 9.86 0.26 -10.04
N LEU A 9 11.10 0.15 -9.55
CA LEU A 9 11.56 0.84 -8.33
C LEU A 9 12.22 2.20 -8.61
N MET A 10 12.46 2.56 -9.87
CA MET A 10 13.05 3.85 -10.27
C MET A 10 14.32 4.20 -9.48
N ASP A 11 14.30 5.29 -8.71
CA ASP A 11 15.40 5.78 -7.88
C ASP A 11 15.30 5.34 -6.40
N CYS A 12 14.37 4.43 -6.07
CA CYS A 12 14.35 3.78 -4.76
C CYS A 12 15.60 2.94 -4.56
N LYS A 13 16.08 2.90 -3.31
CA LYS A 13 17.28 2.14 -2.93
C LYS A 13 16.93 1.09 -1.89
N MET A 14 17.52 -0.08 -2.03
CA MET A 14 17.50 -1.11 -0.99
C MET A 14 18.75 -0.95 -0.12
N LEU A 15 18.55 -0.84 1.18
CA LEU A 15 19.60 -0.72 2.17
C LEU A 15 19.56 -1.95 3.09
N PRO A 16 20.61 -2.80 3.08
CA PRO A 16 20.73 -3.85 4.08
C PRO A 16 20.77 -3.25 5.48
N ILE A 17 19.90 -3.73 6.36
CA ILE A 17 19.96 -3.45 7.79
C ILE A 17 20.68 -4.63 8.43
N ASN A 18 21.70 -4.34 9.22
CA ASN A 18 22.33 -5.31 10.10
C ASN A 18 22.73 -4.58 11.39
N ASN A 19 21.87 -4.64 12.40
CA ASN A 19 22.09 -3.95 13.67
C ASN A 19 21.63 -4.83 14.84
N ASN A 20 21.69 -4.29 16.06
CA ASN A 20 21.35 -5.02 17.29
C ASN A 20 19.87 -5.47 17.35
N HIS A 21 19.02 -5.00 16.44
CA HIS A 21 17.61 -5.39 16.32
C HIS A 21 17.35 -6.41 15.21
N GLY A 22 18.41 -6.87 14.51
CA GLY A 22 18.34 -7.92 13.51
C GLY A 22 18.87 -7.53 12.14
N ALA A 23 18.76 -8.48 11.21
CA ALA A 23 19.05 -8.28 9.79
C ALA A 23 17.76 -8.01 9.01
N GLY A 24 17.83 -7.19 7.97
CA GLY A 24 16.68 -6.87 7.14
C GLY A 24 17.06 -6.07 5.90
N VAL A 25 16.05 -5.62 5.16
CA VAL A 25 16.24 -4.74 4.01
C VAL A 25 15.28 -3.57 4.14
N ALA A 26 15.84 -2.37 4.32
CA ALA A 26 15.07 -1.14 4.23
C ALA A 26 14.94 -0.69 2.78
N MET A 27 13.76 -0.21 2.41
CA MET A 27 13.55 0.54 1.20
C MET A 27 13.63 2.04 1.51
N ILE A 28 14.47 2.75 0.78
CA ILE A 28 14.51 4.21 0.74
C ILE A 28 13.75 4.64 -0.51
N MET A 29 12.63 5.33 -0.33
CA MET A 29 11.86 5.86 -1.46
C MET A 29 12.61 7.02 -2.11
N GLY A 30 12.79 6.94 -3.43
CA GLY A 30 13.42 8.00 -4.21
C GLY A 30 12.43 9.11 -4.60
N PRO A 31 12.89 10.36 -4.76
CA PRO A 31 12.02 11.48 -5.11
C PRO A 31 11.31 11.31 -6.47
N ASN A 32 11.94 10.67 -7.47
CA ASN A 32 11.28 10.43 -8.75
C ASN A 32 10.21 9.34 -8.65
N PHE A 33 10.46 8.30 -7.85
CA PHE A 33 9.45 7.30 -7.52
C PHE A 33 8.25 7.95 -6.85
N LEU A 34 8.46 8.74 -5.79
CA LEU A 34 7.39 9.47 -5.11
C LEU A 34 6.57 10.32 -6.10
N ALA A 35 7.24 11.13 -6.92
CA ALA A 35 6.58 12.04 -7.86
C ALA A 35 5.78 11.33 -8.97
N ARG A 36 6.27 10.19 -9.48
CA ARG A 36 5.69 9.52 -10.66
C ARG A 36 4.81 8.33 -10.34
N LYS A 37 4.92 7.79 -9.13
CA LYS A 37 4.29 6.51 -8.74
C LYS A 37 3.39 6.64 -7.53
N ASN A 38 3.69 7.55 -6.59
CA ASN A 38 2.88 7.72 -5.38
C ASN A 38 2.02 8.98 -5.35
N TYR A 39 2.54 10.12 -5.85
CA TYR A 39 1.94 11.46 -5.71
C TYR A 39 1.61 12.11 -7.07
N GLN A 40 1.52 11.34 -8.16
CA GLN A 40 1.29 11.85 -9.52
C GLN A 40 -0.09 12.47 -9.74
N GLN A 41 -1.04 12.31 -8.81
CA GLN A 41 -2.35 12.97 -8.81
C GLN A 41 -2.54 13.90 -7.59
N SER A 42 -1.51 14.03 -6.75
CA SER A 42 -1.49 14.87 -5.57
C SER A 42 -0.93 16.27 -5.88
N SER A 43 -1.08 17.20 -4.94
CA SER A 43 -0.53 18.54 -5.09
C SER A 43 1.01 18.55 -5.01
N PRO A 44 1.69 19.53 -5.64
CA PRO A 44 3.13 19.71 -5.46
C PRO A 44 3.53 19.92 -3.99
N GLU A 45 2.67 20.53 -3.19
CA GLU A 45 2.87 20.76 -1.76
C GLU A 45 2.89 19.44 -0.97
N ASP A 46 1.98 18.51 -1.29
CA ASP A 46 1.96 17.17 -0.68
C ASP A 46 3.21 16.36 -1.06
N LEU A 47 3.64 16.42 -2.33
CA LEU A 47 4.87 15.77 -2.78
C LEU A 47 6.11 16.36 -2.07
N ALA A 48 6.17 17.68 -1.91
CA ALA A 48 7.25 18.36 -1.20
C ALA A 48 7.28 17.91 0.27
N LEU A 49 6.12 17.88 0.93
CA LEU A 49 5.99 17.40 2.30
C LEU A 49 6.43 15.94 2.43
N ALA A 50 5.98 15.06 1.54
CA ALA A 50 6.37 13.65 1.53
C ALA A 50 7.88 13.48 1.36
N THR A 51 8.49 14.24 0.46
CA THR A 51 9.95 14.22 0.23
C THR A 51 10.74 14.64 1.47
N MET A 52 10.22 15.58 2.28
CA MET A 52 10.85 16.02 3.53
C MET A 52 10.69 15.03 4.67
N LEU A 53 9.62 14.23 4.68
CA LEU A 53 9.25 13.37 5.81
C LEU A 53 9.54 11.88 5.61
N VAL A 54 9.70 11.42 4.36
CA VAL A 54 9.91 10.01 4.08
C VAL A 54 11.20 9.51 4.73
N ARG A 55 11.12 8.31 5.32
CA ARG A 55 12.25 7.65 5.99
C ARG A 55 12.40 6.23 5.46
N PRO A 56 13.60 5.63 5.53
CA PRO A 56 13.78 4.24 5.17
C PRO A 56 12.85 3.32 5.99
N GLY A 57 12.08 2.47 5.31
CA GLY A 57 11.16 1.51 5.93
C GLY A 57 11.62 0.07 5.70
N ASN A 58 11.61 -0.78 6.74
CA ASN A 58 11.96 -2.20 6.59
C ASN A 58 10.83 -2.97 5.88
N LEU A 59 11.19 -3.85 4.95
CA LEU A 59 10.24 -4.68 4.21
C LEU A 59 9.90 -6.00 4.92
N PHE A 60 10.65 -6.37 5.95
CA PHE A 60 10.44 -7.60 6.75
C PHE A 60 10.37 -8.90 5.93
N MET A 61 10.89 -8.92 4.69
CA MET A 61 10.81 -10.10 3.81
C MET A 61 11.50 -11.35 4.38
N GLU A 62 12.54 -11.14 5.21
CA GLU A 62 13.28 -12.21 5.86
C GLU A 62 12.85 -12.46 7.31
N ASP A 63 11.85 -11.73 7.81
CA ASP A 63 11.37 -11.89 9.17
C ASP A 63 10.68 -13.26 9.34
N PRO A 64 11.13 -14.11 10.31
CA PRO A 64 10.53 -15.42 10.53
C PRO A 64 9.03 -15.36 10.84
N VAL A 65 8.56 -14.32 11.53
CA VAL A 65 7.15 -14.14 11.87
C VAL A 65 6.33 -13.94 10.60
N MET A 66 6.82 -13.14 9.65
CA MET A 66 6.13 -12.90 8.38
C MET A 66 6.10 -14.14 7.46
N LYS A 67 6.98 -15.12 7.72
CA LYS A 67 7.03 -16.40 6.99
C LYS A 67 6.22 -17.52 7.66
N ASP A 68 5.72 -17.27 8.86
CA ASP A 68 4.90 -18.25 9.59
C ASP A 68 3.49 -18.31 8.99
N ALA A 69 3.17 -19.44 8.34
CA ALA A 69 1.86 -19.67 7.74
C ALA A 69 0.72 -19.69 8.78
N SER A 70 1.04 -19.85 10.07
CA SER A 70 0.05 -19.80 11.17
C SER A 70 -0.24 -18.37 11.65
N LEU A 71 0.50 -17.36 11.16
CA LEU A 71 0.31 -15.96 11.56
C LEU A 71 -1.11 -15.46 11.22
N LEU A 72 -1.64 -15.84 10.05
CA LEU A 72 -2.96 -15.45 9.59
C LEU A 72 -3.84 -16.70 9.44
N THR A 73 -4.84 -16.84 10.30
CA THR A 73 -5.78 -17.98 10.28
C THR A 73 -7.20 -17.55 9.92
N ASP A 74 -7.98 -18.48 9.37
CA ASP A 74 -9.39 -18.24 9.06
C ASP A 74 -10.23 -17.92 10.31
N THR A 75 -9.91 -18.56 11.43
CA THR A 75 -10.62 -18.38 12.71
C THR A 75 -10.36 -17.03 13.37
N ASN A 76 -9.27 -16.34 13.02
CA ASN A 76 -8.90 -15.05 13.57
C ASN A 76 -8.91 -13.97 12.47
N TYR A 77 -7.83 -13.83 11.71
CA TYR A 77 -7.75 -12.85 10.61
C TYR A 77 -8.89 -13.00 9.59
N GLY A 78 -9.25 -14.23 9.22
CA GLY A 78 -10.33 -14.49 8.27
C GLY A 78 -11.73 -14.18 8.79
N SER A 79 -11.91 -14.08 10.12
CA SER A 79 -13.20 -13.77 10.74
C SER A 79 -13.58 -12.29 10.63
N VAL A 80 -12.61 -11.41 10.39
CA VAL A 80 -12.83 -9.96 10.29
C VAL A 80 -13.32 -9.62 8.87
N LYS A 81 -14.37 -8.79 8.78
CA LYS A 81 -14.83 -8.26 7.49
C LYS A 81 -13.77 -7.34 6.90
N LYS A 82 -13.42 -7.58 5.63
CA LYS A 82 -12.34 -6.88 4.92
C LYS A 82 -12.94 -6.05 3.78
N VAL A 83 -12.50 -4.81 3.68
CA VAL A 83 -12.77 -3.94 2.53
C VAL A 83 -11.45 -3.42 2.00
N TYR A 84 -11.27 -3.49 0.68
CA TYR A 84 -10.11 -2.95 -0.02
C TYR A 84 -10.53 -1.69 -0.78
N VAL A 85 -9.80 -0.58 -0.62
CA VAL A 85 -10.05 0.66 -1.37
C VAL A 85 -9.06 0.73 -2.54
N VAL A 86 -9.56 0.56 -3.76
CA VAL A 86 -8.77 0.55 -4.98
C VAL A 86 -8.51 1.98 -5.48
N ALA A 87 -7.25 2.35 -5.57
CA ALA A 87 -6.80 3.61 -6.17
C ALA A 87 -6.57 3.42 -7.68
N LYS A 88 -7.50 3.88 -8.51
CA LYS A 88 -7.48 3.56 -9.95
C LYS A 88 -6.36 4.23 -10.75
N ALA A 89 -5.73 5.26 -10.20
CA ALA A 89 -4.60 5.94 -10.83
C ALA A 89 -3.27 5.68 -10.10
N ASP A 90 -3.21 4.69 -9.19
CA ASP A 90 -1.96 4.33 -8.50
C ASP A 90 -0.92 3.80 -9.49
N GLY A 91 0.26 4.45 -9.48
CA GLY A 91 1.36 4.14 -10.38
C GLY A 91 2.33 3.12 -9.79
N SER A 92 2.31 2.93 -8.46
CA SER A 92 3.15 2.02 -7.68
C SER A 92 2.54 0.63 -7.55
N SER A 93 1.23 0.57 -7.32
CA SER A 93 0.43 -0.66 -7.24
C SER A 93 -0.66 -0.58 -8.29
N THR A 94 -0.45 -1.14 -9.48
CA THR A 94 -1.40 -0.97 -10.59
C THR A 94 -2.79 -1.49 -10.22
N GLU A 95 -3.83 -0.97 -10.88
CA GLU A 95 -5.21 -1.40 -10.66
C GLU A 95 -5.35 -2.93 -10.78
N GLU A 96 -4.67 -3.56 -11.74
CA GLU A 96 -4.69 -5.01 -11.92
C GLU A 96 -4.07 -5.74 -10.73
N MET A 97 -2.98 -5.21 -10.16
CA MET A 97 -2.35 -5.79 -8.97
C MET A 97 -3.26 -5.66 -7.76
N GLN A 98 -3.92 -4.52 -7.58
CA GLN A 98 -4.88 -4.30 -6.50
C GLN A 98 -6.08 -5.25 -6.62
N ARG A 99 -6.68 -5.36 -7.81
CA ARG A 99 -7.78 -6.31 -8.07
C ARG A 99 -7.35 -7.76 -7.85
N TRP A 100 -6.12 -8.10 -8.23
CA TRP A 100 -5.56 -9.42 -7.97
C TRP A 100 -5.45 -9.72 -6.46
N MET A 101 -5.02 -8.74 -5.64
CA MET A 101 -5.00 -8.89 -4.19
C MET A 101 -6.41 -9.11 -3.60
N VAL A 102 -7.42 -8.39 -4.10
CA VAL A 102 -8.82 -8.59 -3.68
C VAL A 102 -9.29 -10.01 -4.01
N LEU A 103 -9.01 -10.51 -5.22
CA LEU A 103 -9.39 -11.86 -5.64
C LEU A 103 -8.73 -12.95 -4.81
N LEU A 104 -7.48 -12.73 -4.37
CA LEU A 104 -6.74 -13.69 -3.54
C LEU A 104 -7.14 -13.64 -2.05
N SER A 105 -7.96 -12.68 -1.62
CA SER A 105 -8.42 -12.56 -0.23
C SER A 105 -9.92 -12.83 -0.14
N PRO A 106 -10.34 -14.07 0.18
CA PRO A 106 -11.75 -14.44 0.26
C PRO A 106 -12.55 -13.52 1.19
N GLY A 107 -13.78 -13.19 0.77
CA GLY A 107 -14.70 -12.33 1.53
C GLY A 107 -14.35 -10.85 1.56
N THR A 108 -13.39 -10.39 0.74
CA THR A 108 -13.02 -8.98 0.67
C THR A 108 -13.94 -8.23 -0.29
N GLU A 109 -14.62 -7.20 0.22
CA GLU A 109 -15.36 -6.23 -0.60
C GLU A 109 -14.41 -5.17 -1.15
N ALA A 110 -14.77 -4.51 -2.25
CA ALA A 110 -13.94 -3.47 -2.86
C ALA A 110 -14.73 -2.18 -3.06
N GLU A 111 -14.16 -1.06 -2.62
CA GLU A 111 -14.54 0.29 -3.03
C GLU A 111 -13.49 0.81 -4.00
N GLU A 112 -13.88 1.61 -5.00
CA GLU A 112 -12.94 2.12 -6.01
C GLU A 112 -12.99 3.64 -6.06
N ILE A 113 -11.82 4.28 -6.07
CA ILE A 113 -11.71 5.74 -6.17
C ILE A 113 -11.00 6.10 -7.48
N ALA A 114 -11.77 6.66 -8.42
CA ALA A 114 -11.26 7.10 -9.70
C ALA A 114 -10.30 8.29 -9.53
N GLY A 115 -9.17 8.25 -10.24
CA GLY A 115 -8.18 9.32 -10.22
C GLY A 115 -7.38 9.46 -8.91
N ALA A 116 -7.55 8.55 -7.95
CA ALA A 116 -6.67 8.49 -6.77
C ALA A 116 -5.34 7.84 -7.14
N ASP A 117 -4.23 8.47 -6.77
CA ASP A 117 -2.90 7.88 -6.79
C ASP A 117 -2.67 7.01 -5.53
N HIS A 118 -1.43 6.58 -5.29
CA HIS A 118 -1.11 5.76 -4.11
C HIS A 118 -1.41 6.49 -2.80
N ALA A 119 -1.15 7.80 -2.77
CA ALA A 119 -1.45 8.67 -1.63
C ALA A 119 -2.90 9.14 -1.72
N ILE A 120 -3.86 8.20 -1.66
CA ILE A 120 -5.31 8.47 -1.79
C ILE A 120 -5.75 9.61 -0.85
N MET A 121 -5.24 9.63 0.37
CA MET A 121 -5.54 10.67 1.37
C MET A 121 -5.10 12.08 0.96
N SER A 122 -4.14 12.20 0.04
CA SER A 122 -3.67 13.47 -0.52
C SER A 122 -4.37 13.79 -1.84
N SER A 123 -4.46 12.83 -2.77
CA SER A 123 -5.04 13.07 -4.09
C SER A 123 -6.57 13.16 -4.09
N ARG A 124 -7.27 12.35 -3.29
CA ARG A 124 -8.74 12.25 -3.24
C ARG A 124 -9.27 12.15 -1.80
N PRO A 125 -8.98 13.13 -0.92
CA PRO A 125 -9.33 13.06 0.50
C PRO A 125 -10.84 13.00 0.75
N ARG A 126 -11.65 13.69 -0.06
CA ARG A 126 -13.11 13.74 0.13
C ARG A 126 -13.76 12.43 -0.28
N GLU A 127 -13.38 11.91 -1.45
CA GLU A 127 -13.87 10.63 -1.96
C GLU A 127 -13.45 9.48 -1.04
N LEU A 128 -12.24 9.54 -0.46
CA LEU A 128 -11.81 8.59 0.56
C LEU A 128 -12.66 8.71 1.83
N CYS A 129 -12.94 9.93 2.30
CA CYS A 129 -13.80 10.15 3.45
C CYS A 129 -15.21 9.58 3.22
N ASP A 130 -15.81 9.87 2.07
CA ASP A 130 -17.14 9.37 1.69
C ASP A 130 -17.16 7.83 1.61
N ALA A 131 -16.11 7.23 1.03
CA ALA A 131 -15.96 5.78 0.99
C ALA A 131 -15.84 5.17 2.39
N LEU A 132 -15.04 5.78 3.28
CA LEU A 132 -14.89 5.30 4.66
C LEU A 132 -16.17 5.42 5.47
N VAL A 133 -16.93 6.51 5.31
CA VAL A 133 -18.24 6.68 5.95
C VAL A 133 -19.22 5.62 5.45
N LYS A 134 -19.30 5.42 4.12
CA LYS A 134 -20.12 4.37 3.51
C LYS A 134 -19.76 2.98 4.05
N ILE A 135 -18.47 2.67 4.15
CA ILE A 135 -17.99 1.41 4.72
C ILE A 135 -18.46 1.29 6.18
N ALA A 136 -18.25 2.32 7.00
CA ALA A 136 -18.67 2.30 8.40
C ALA A 136 -20.18 2.06 8.55
N ASP A 137 -21.01 2.73 7.76
CA ASP A 137 -22.47 2.56 7.78
C ASP A 137 -22.90 1.15 7.34
N SER A 138 -22.20 0.57 6.35
CA SER A 138 -22.43 -0.81 5.90
C SER A 138 -22.07 -1.87 6.94
N LEU A 139 -21.18 -1.54 7.89
CA LEU A 139 -20.77 -2.42 8.99
C LEU A 139 -21.66 -2.26 10.22
N ASN A 140 -22.27 -1.08 10.40
CA ASN A 140 -23.16 -0.78 11.54
C ASN A 140 -24.61 -1.27 11.34
N THR A 141 -24.95 -1.76 10.16
CA THR A 141 -26.31 -2.24 9.81
C THR A 141 -26.48 -3.75 9.96
N CYS A 142 -25.54 -4.44 10.63
CA CYS A 142 -25.66 -5.84 11.04
C CYS A 142 -26.39 -5.99 12.38
#